data_AF-A0ABD1BNH2-F1
#
_entry.id   AF-A0ABD1BNH2-F1
#
_cell.length_a   1.000
_cell.length_b   1.000
_cell.length_c   1.000
_cell.angle_alpha   90.00
_cell.angle_beta   90.00
_cell.angle_gamma   90.00
#
_symmetry.space_group_name_H-M   'P 1'
#
loop_
_entity.id
_entity.type
_entity.pdbx_description
1 polymer ?
#
loop_
_entity_poly.entity_id
_entity_poly.type
_entity_poly.pdbx_seq_one_letter_code
_entity_poly.pdbx_strand_id
1 'polypeptide(L)'
;MMRILLQHVIRYRTRSFGTLLMSPTAANQTLQHRITEALDRNAQIIPVLEQWRQQGNQVNPSHVRVIIKKLRDSDQSLQALQVSEWMSKEKICNLIPEDFAARIHLIENVVGLEV
;
A
#
# COMPACT_ATOMS: atom_id res chain seq x y z
N MET A 1 -21.87 6.12 31.38
CA MET A 1 -20.71 6.65 30.65
C MET A 1 -19.76 5.51 30.34
N MET A 2 -19.58 5.12 29.07
CA MET A 2 -18.54 4.16 28.67
C MET A 2 -17.76 4.74 27.50
N ARG A 3 -16.49 5.06 27.76
CA ARG A 3 -15.47 5.32 26.74
C ARG A 3 -14.52 4.15 26.80
N ILE A 4 -14.58 3.25 25.81
CA ILE A 4 -13.55 2.23 25.61
C ILE A 4 -12.74 2.70 24.40
N LEU A 5 -11.51 3.12 24.68
CA LEU A 5 -10.56 3.63 23.70
C LEU A 5 -10.00 2.46 22.88
N LEU A 6 -10.15 2.56 21.56
CA LEU A 6 -9.47 1.72 20.58
C LEU A 6 -7.95 1.87 20.74
N GLN A 7 -7.28 0.81 21.15
CA GLN A 7 -5.82 0.68 21.14
C GLN A 7 -5.44 -0.45 20.18
N HIS A 8 -5.58 -0.21 18.87
CA HIS A 8 -4.75 -0.93 17.90
C HIS A 8 -3.46 -0.14 17.71
N VAL A 9 -2.52 -0.40 18.62
CA VAL A 9 -1.12 -0.03 18.43
C VAL A 9 -0.58 -0.92 17.31
N ILE A 10 -0.63 -0.43 16.06
CA ILE A 10 0.11 -1.03 14.94
C ILE A 10 1.58 -0.70 15.19
N ARG A 11 2.25 -1.62 15.89
CA ARG A 11 3.69 -1.59 16.14
C ARG A 11 4.39 -1.89 14.82
N TYR A 12 4.82 -0.85 14.10
CA TYR A 12 5.81 -1.00 13.02
C TYR A 12 7.13 -1.45 13.65
N ARG A 13 7.40 -2.76 13.62
CA ARG A 13 8.71 -3.31 13.94
C ARG A 13 9.65 -2.95 12.78
N THR A 14 10.44 -1.92 12.95
CA THR A 14 11.53 -1.57 12.02
C THR A 14 12.56 -2.70 12.04
N ARG A 15 12.60 -3.51 10.97
CA ARG A 15 13.66 -4.49 10.75
C ARG A 15 14.74 -3.83 9.89
N SER A 16 15.97 -3.95 10.38
CA SER A 16 17.21 -3.43 9.83
C SER A 16 17.30 -3.47 8.30
N PHE A 17 17.81 -2.37 7.74
CA PHE A 17 18.08 -2.16 6.34
C PHE A 17 19.05 -3.22 5.80
N GLY A 18 18.52 -4.15 5.00
CA GLY A 18 19.33 -4.89 4.05
C GLY A 18 19.66 -3.96 2.89
N THR A 19 20.95 -3.75 2.64
CA THR A 19 21.47 -2.93 1.54
C THR A 19 20.92 -3.46 0.21
N LEU A 20 19.90 -2.79 -0.34
CA LEU A 20 19.43 -3.06 -1.70
C LEU A 20 20.53 -2.55 -2.64
N LEU A 21 21.40 -3.48 -3.06
CA LEU A 21 22.33 -3.27 -4.15
C LEU A 21 21.57 -2.65 -5.33
N MET A 22 21.94 -1.42 -5.69
CA MET A 22 21.42 -0.74 -6.86
C MET A 22 21.68 -1.62 -8.08
N SER A 23 20.63 -2.21 -8.65
CA SER A 23 20.72 -2.76 -10.00
C SER A 23 20.75 -1.57 -10.98
N PRO A 24 21.71 -1.52 -11.92
CA PRO A 24 21.88 -0.39 -12.85
C PRO A 24 20.68 -0.14 -13.77
N THR A 25 19.70 -1.04 -13.81
CA THR A 25 18.40 -0.89 -14.49
C THR A 25 17.38 -0.05 -13.73
N ALA A 26 17.53 0.15 -12.42
CA ALA A 26 16.53 0.83 -11.60
C ALA A 26 16.33 2.31 -11.99
N ALA A 27 17.35 2.97 -12.55
CA ALA A 27 17.30 4.39 -12.90
C ALA A 27 16.28 4.72 -14.00
N ASN A 28 15.83 3.74 -14.80
CA ASN A 28 14.92 3.96 -15.94
C ASN A 28 13.66 3.08 -15.90
N GLN A 29 13.43 2.34 -14.81
CA GLN A 29 12.22 1.53 -14.66
C GLN A 29 11.03 2.40 -14.23
N THR A 30 9.87 2.16 -14.83
CA THR A 30 8.61 2.79 -14.41
C THR A 30 8.18 2.27 -13.03
N LEU A 31 7.40 3.06 -12.30
CA LEU A 31 6.80 2.62 -11.04
C LEU A 31 6.00 1.33 -11.20
N GLN A 32 5.27 1.19 -12.31
CA GLN A 32 4.47 -0.02 -12.58
C GLN A 32 5.34 -1.27 -12.70
N HIS A 33 6.49 -1.20 -13.39
CA HIS A 33 7.41 -2.33 -13.48
C HIS A 33 7.90 -2.77 -12.10
N ARG A 34 8.32 -1.81 -11.25
CA ARG A 34 8.80 -2.11 -9.89
C ARG A 34 7.71 -2.74 -9.01
N ILE A 35 6.47 -2.28 -9.16
CA ILE A 35 5.32 -2.86 -8.46
C ILE A 35 5.06 -4.27 -8.97
N THR A 36 5.04 -4.50 -10.29
CA THR A 36 4.82 -5.84 -10.84
C THR A 36 5.89 -6.80 -10.33
N GLU A 37 7.17 -6.44 -10.40
CA GLU A 37 8.23 -7.27 -9.83
C GLU A 37 8.07 -7.52 -8.32
N ALA A 38 7.58 -6.53 -7.56
CA ALA A 38 7.32 -6.69 -6.14
C ALA A 38 6.13 -7.65 -5.89
N LEU A 39 5.05 -7.52 -6.67
CA LEU A 39 3.89 -8.41 -6.60
C LEU A 39 4.28 -9.85 -6.95
N ASP A 40 5.03 -10.06 -8.04
CA ASP A 40 5.49 -11.39 -8.48
C ASP A 40 6.36 -12.09 -7.43
N ARG A 41 7.05 -11.31 -6.60
CA ARG A 41 7.89 -11.80 -5.49
C ARG A 41 7.16 -11.83 -4.14
N ASN A 42 5.85 -11.54 -4.10
CA ASN A 42 5.07 -11.37 -2.86
C ASN A 42 5.72 -10.40 -1.86
N ALA A 43 6.37 -9.35 -2.37
CA ALA A 43 7.00 -8.31 -1.57
C ALA A 43 5.99 -7.23 -1.14
N GLN A 44 6.33 -6.49 -0.07
CA GLN A 44 5.52 -5.37 0.40
C GLN A 44 5.59 -4.20 -0.60
N ILE A 45 4.43 -3.60 -0.90
CA ILE A 45 4.34 -2.53 -1.90
C ILE A 45 4.67 -1.14 -1.34
N ILE A 46 4.36 -0.87 -0.06
CA ILE A 46 4.62 0.44 0.55
C ILE A 46 6.11 0.85 0.45
N PRO A 47 7.11 -0.01 0.73
CA PRO A 47 8.51 0.33 0.56
C PRO A 47 8.88 0.74 -0.88
N VAL A 48 8.26 0.12 -1.88
CA VAL A 48 8.49 0.43 -3.30
C VAL A 48 7.95 1.82 -3.64
N LEU A 49 6.75 2.14 -3.15
CA LEU A 49 6.12 3.46 -3.31
C LEU A 49 6.92 4.56 -2.62
N GLU A 50 7.41 4.30 -1.41
CA GLU A 50 8.19 5.28 -0.64
C GLU A 50 9.58 5.50 -1.27
N GLN A 51 10.26 4.44 -1.70
CA GLN A 51 11.51 4.57 -2.45
C GLN A 51 11.33 5.36 -3.74
N TRP A 52 10.22 5.16 -4.47
CA TRP A 52 9.91 5.94 -5.66
C TRP A 52 9.79 7.43 -5.37
N ARG A 53 9.13 7.80 -4.26
CA ARG A 53 9.03 9.21 -3.79
C ARG A 53 10.36 9.78 -3.37
N GLN A 54 11.18 9.00 -2.65
CA GLN A 54 12.51 9.43 -2.20
C GLN A 54 13.45 9.75 -3.37
N GLN A 55 13.22 9.15 -4.53
CA GLN A 55 13.91 9.47 -5.78
C GLN A 55 13.42 10.78 -6.44
N GLY A 56 12.53 11.53 -5.80
CA GLY A 56 11.95 12.78 -6.30
C GLY A 56 10.80 12.58 -7.28
N ASN A 57 10.34 11.35 -7.49
CA ASN A 57 9.25 11.07 -8.42
C ASN A 57 7.88 11.30 -7.78
N GLN A 58 6.92 11.77 -8.57
CA GLN A 58 5.53 11.84 -8.16
C GLN A 58 4.87 10.46 -8.24
N VAL A 59 3.99 10.17 -7.28
CA VAL A 59 3.15 8.97 -7.29
C VAL A 59 1.78 9.35 -7.84
N ASN A 60 1.42 8.78 -8.98
CA ASN A 60 0.11 9.01 -9.58
C ASN A 60 -0.99 8.26 -8.77
N PRO A 61 -2.01 8.96 -8.24
CA PRO A 61 -3.09 8.34 -7.48
C PRO A 61 -3.82 7.21 -8.22
N SER A 62 -4.04 7.38 -9.53
CA SER A 62 -4.70 6.37 -10.36
C SER A 62 -3.89 5.07 -10.43
N HIS A 63 -2.56 5.15 -10.43
CA HIS A 63 -1.72 3.95 -10.32
C HIS A 63 -1.90 3.27 -8.97
N VAL A 64 -1.95 4.04 -7.86
CA VAL A 64 -2.16 3.46 -6.52
C VAL A 64 -3.50 2.73 -6.43
N ARG A 65 -4.57 3.28 -7.01
CA ARG A 65 -5.87 2.60 -7.09
C ARG A 65 -5.80 1.28 -7.86
N VAL A 66 -5.08 1.25 -8.98
CA VAL A 66 -4.86 0.02 -9.76
C VAL A 66 -4.09 -1.03 -8.93
N ILE A 67 -3.10 -0.62 -8.15
CA ILE A 67 -2.38 -1.51 -7.22
C ILE A 67 -3.33 -2.11 -6.20
N ILE A 68 -4.11 -1.26 -5.51
CA ILE A 68 -5.07 -1.69 -4.48
C ILE A 68 -6.05 -2.70 -5.08
N LYS A 69 -6.57 -2.43 -6.28
CA LYS A 69 -7.43 -3.35 -7.00
C LYS A 69 -6.75 -4.69 -7.29
N LYS A 70 -5.53 -4.69 -7.84
CA LYS A 70 -4.78 -5.93 -8.12
C LYS A 70 -4.50 -6.75 -6.87
N LEU A 71 -4.14 -6.10 -5.75
CA LEU A 71 -3.92 -6.77 -4.48
C LEU A 71 -5.20 -7.42 -3.95
N ARG A 72 -6.32 -6.69 -4.01
CA ARG A 72 -7.63 -7.20 -3.61
C ARG A 72 -8.07 -8.39 -4.48
N ASP A 73 -7.94 -8.27 -5.79
CA ASP A 73 -8.37 -9.30 -6.74
C ASP A 73 -7.47 -10.57 -6.67
N SER A 74 -6.34 -10.51 -5.95
CA SER A 74 -5.44 -11.63 -5.65
C SER A 74 -5.51 -12.11 -4.19
N ASP A 75 -6.61 -11.86 -3.48
CA ASP A 75 -6.84 -12.22 -2.07
C ASP A 75 -5.84 -11.62 -1.05
N GLN A 76 -5.07 -10.59 -1.45
CA GLN A 76 -4.12 -9.88 -0.58
C GLN A 76 -4.78 -8.67 0.10
N SER A 77 -5.98 -8.86 0.66
CA SER A 77 -6.81 -7.79 1.25
C SER A 77 -6.10 -6.99 2.34
N LEU A 78 -5.26 -7.64 3.16
CA LEU A 78 -4.45 -6.95 4.17
C LEU A 78 -3.44 -5.96 3.53
N GLN A 79 -2.73 -6.40 2.49
CA GLN A 79 -1.75 -5.55 1.82
C GLN A 79 -2.45 -4.43 1.03
N ALA A 80 -3.60 -4.73 0.42
CA ALA A 80 -4.44 -3.72 -0.23
C ALA A 80 -4.91 -2.65 0.77
N LEU A 81 -5.34 -3.06 1.97
CA LEU A 81 -5.75 -2.16 3.04
C LEU A 81 -4.60 -1.25 3.47
N GLN A 82 -3.42 -1.82 3.71
CA GLN A 82 -2.22 -1.06 4.07
C GLN A 82 -1.85 -0.01 3.02
N VAL A 83 -1.91 -0.36 1.73
CA VAL A 83 -1.63 0.59 0.64
C VAL A 83 -2.69 1.70 0.58
N SER A 84 -3.97 1.35 0.81
CA SER A 84 -5.05 2.32 0.90
C SER A 84 -4.84 3.31 2.06
N GLU A 85 -4.52 2.83 3.26
CA GLU A 85 -4.22 3.68 4.42
C GLU A 85 -3.02 4.58 4.18
N TRP A 86 -1.95 4.04 3.57
CA TRP A 86 -0.77 4.81 3.18
C TRP A 86 -1.12 5.94 2.22
N MET A 87 -1.94 5.68 1.20
CA MET A 87 -2.38 6.68 0.23
C MET A 87 -3.08 7.87 0.91
N SER A 88 -3.89 7.60 1.94
CA SER A 88 -4.55 8.61 2.76
C SER A 88 -3.58 9.36 3.66
N LYS A 89 -2.70 8.63 4.35
CA LYS A 89 -1.76 9.19 5.34
C LYS A 89 -0.75 10.12 4.68
N GLU A 90 -0.22 9.72 3.52
CA GLU A 90 0.76 10.48 2.75
C GLU A 90 0.14 11.57 1.88
N LYS A 91 -1.19 11.75 1.95
CA LYS A 91 -1.94 12.77 1.20
C LYS A 91 -1.64 12.75 -0.30
N ILE A 92 -1.53 11.54 -0.87
CA ILE A 92 -1.21 11.35 -2.29
C ILE A 92 -2.27 12.02 -3.18
N CYS A 93 -3.54 12.01 -2.75
CA CYS A 93 -4.60 12.84 -3.31
C CYS A 93 -5.74 13.03 -2.32
N ASN A 94 -6.71 13.87 -2.70
CA ASN A 94 -8.02 13.85 -2.07
C ASN A 94 -8.72 12.53 -2.40
N LEU A 95 -9.19 11.83 -1.37
CA LEU A 95 -9.93 10.60 -1.54
C LEU A 95 -11.32 10.91 -2.08
N ILE A 96 -11.78 10.08 -3.02
CA ILE A 96 -13.15 10.12 -3.55
C ILE A 96 -14.01 9.03 -2.85
N PRO A 97 -15.36 9.11 -2.91
CA PRO A 97 -16.24 8.12 -2.28
C PRO A 97 -15.88 6.66 -2.60
N GLU A 98 -15.42 6.39 -3.83
CA GLU A 98 -14.99 5.08 -4.29
C GLU A 98 -13.75 4.56 -3.55
N ASP A 99 -12.83 5.45 -3.17
CA ASP A 99 -11.64 5.08 -2.39
C ASP A 99 -12.05 4.63 -0.97
N PHE A 100 -13.05 5.29 -0.39
CA PHE A 100 -13.60 4.91 0.91
C PHE A 100 -14.38 3.60 0.85
N ALA A 101 -15.24 3.44 -0.14
CA ALA A 101 -15.99 2.20 -0.35
C ALA A 101 -15.05 1.00 -0.51
N ALA A 102 -14.00 1.16 -1.32
CA ALA A 102 -12.96 0.14 -1.47
C ALA A 102 -12.26 -0.16 -0.14
N ARG A 103 -11.93 0.85 0.68
CA ARG A 103 -11.30 0.62 1.98
C ARG A 103 -12.21 -0.10 2.97
N ILE A 104 -13.50 0.23 3.01
CA ILE A 104 -14.49 -0.45 3.86
C ILE A 104 -14.57 -1.92 3.49
N HIS A 105 -14.72 -2.24 2.20
CA HIS A 105 -14.72 -3.62 1.72
C HIS A 105 -13.42 -4.36 2.11
N LEU A 106 -12.26 -3.71 2.01
CA LEU A 106 -11.00 -4.34 2.44
C LEU A 106 -10.97 -4.62 3.95
N ILE A 107 -11.55 -3.75 4.77
CA ILE A 107 -11.66 -3.96 6.22
C ILE A 107 -12.59 -5.15 6.51
N GLU A 108 -13.73 -5.23 5.84
CA GLU A 108 -14.66 -6.37 5.98
C GLU A 108 -13.97 -7.69 5.67
N ASN A 109 -13.22 -7.77 4.56
CA ASN A 109 -12.48 -8.97 4.17
C ASN A 109 -11.38 -9.32 5.19
N VAL A 110 -10.63 -8.33 5.69
CA VAL A 110 -9.55 -8.56 6.66
C VAL A 110 -10.07 -9.02 8.02
N VAL A 111 -11.24 -8.52 8.44
CA VAL A 111 -11.88 -8.88 9.72
C VAL A 111 -12.69 -10.18 9.59
N GLY A 112 -12.93 -10.66 8.37
CA GLY A 112 -13.74 -11.86 8.10
C GLY A 112 -15.24 -11.62 8.24
N LEU A 113 -15.69 -10.41 7.88
CA LEU A 113 -17.09 -10.00 7.86
C LEU A 113 -17.68 -9.96 6.44
N GLU A 114 -16.94 -10.44 5.45
CA GLU A 114 -17.44 -10.64 4.09
C GLU A 114 -18.47 -11.78 4.13
N VAL A 115 -19.75 -11.46 3.86
CA VAL A 115 -20.90 -12.39 3.91
C VAL A 115 -21.25 -12.89 2.52
#